data_AF-A0A920A6P4-F1
#
_entry.id   AF-A0A920A6P4-F1
#
_cell.length_a   1.000
_cell.length_b   1.000
_cell.length_c   1.000
_cell.angle_alpha   90.00
_cell.angle_beta   90.00
_cell.angle_gamma   90.00
#
_symmetry.space_group_name_H-M   'P 1'
#
loop_
_entity.id
_entity.type
_entity.pdbx_description
1 polymer ?
#
loop_
_entity_poly.entity_id
_entity_poly.type
_entity_poly.pdbx_seq_one_letter_code
_entity_poly.pdbx_strand_id
1 'polypeptide(L)'
;MFLFIGLGNKGSKYQNNRHNTGFLFVDYLVKKYGFLKTNNKLKCILYKGNILNNDILLSKPETMMNLSGESVRLVKNFYKIKQENIFVFHDELDLDIGKIKFKFGGGSAGHNGIKKH
;
A
#
# COMPACT_ATOMS: atom_id res chain seq x y z
N MET A 1 -13.02 -0.40 9.42
CA MET A 1 -12.09 0.36 8.56
C MET A 1 -11.04 -0.58 7.97
N PHE A 2 -10.85 -0.50 6.67
CA PHE A 2 -9.83 -1.25 5.92
C PHE A 2 -8.61 -0.37 5.61
N LEU A 3 -7.45 -1.00 5.42
CA LEU A 3 -6.21 -0.34 4.99
C LEU A 3 -5.75 -0.93 3.67
N PHE A 4 -5.72 -0.09 2.64
CA PHE A 4 -5.22 -0.46 1.31
C PHE A 4 -3.89 0.23 1.08
N ILE A 5 -2.82 -0.54 0.91
CA ILE A 5 -1.45 -0.05 0.76
C ILE A 5 -0.99 -0.30 -0.67
N GLY A 6 -0.67 0.76 -1.41
CA GLY A 6 0.04 0.63 -2.68
C GLY A 6 1.54 0.69 -2.43
N LEU A 7 2.31 -0.32 -2.86
CA LEU A 7 3.76 -0.25 -2.87
C LEU A 7 4.27 0.39 -4.17
N GLY A 8 5.41 1.06 -4.07
CA GLY A 8 6.07 1.77 -5.15
C GLY A 8 7.17 2.66 -4.61
N ASN A 9 7.93 3.28 -5.51
CA ASN A 9 8.97 4.23 -5.19
C ASN A 9 8.59 5.65 -5.64
N LYS A 10 8.94 6.64 -4.82
CA LYS A 10 8.80 8.06 -5.16
C LYS A 10 9.90 8.52 -6.12
N GLY A 11 9.53 9.40 -7.04
CA GLY A 11 10.44 10.09 -7.96
C GLY A 11 9.97 9.98 -9.41
N SER A 12 10.21 11.03 -10.21
CA SER A 12 9.85 11.07 -11.64
C SER A 12 10.43 9.90 -12.43
N LYS A 13 11.61 9.42 -12.04
CA LYS A 13 12.29 8.25 -12.62
C LYS A 13 11.51 6.94 -12.48
N TYR A 14 10.52 6.85 -11.59
CA TYR A 14 9.76 5.62 -11.33
C TYR A 14 8.30 5.69 -11.79
N GLN A 15 7.84 6.83 -12.32
CA GLN A 15 6.42 7.04 -12.65
C GLN A 15 5.87 6.06 -13.70
N ASN A 16 6.71 5.57 -14.62
CA ASN A 16 6.31 4.67 -15.69
C ASN A 16 6.94 3.27 -15.58
N ASN A 17 7.48 2.90 -14.41
CA ASN A 17 8.04 1.56 -14.20
C ASN A 17 6.97 0.62 -13.61
N ARG A 18 6.99 -0.66 -14.01
CA ARG A 18 6.08 -1.72 -13.51
C ARG A 18 6.06 -1.77 -11.98
N HIS A 19 7.18 -1.42 -11.35
CA HIS A 19 7.35 -1.30 -9.89
C HIS A 19 6.47 -0.27 -9.19
N ASN A 20 5.77 0.61 -9.92
CA ASN A 20 4.87 1.61 -9.33
C ASN A 20 3.38 1.26 -9.50
N THR A 21 3.05 0.04 -9.95
CA THR A 21 1.65 -0.40 -10.14
C THR A 21 0.81 -0.23 -8.88
N GLY A 22 1.37 -0.49 -7.69
CA GLY A 22 0.67 -0.29 -6.42
C GLY A 22 0.29 1.18 -6.17
N PHE A 23 1.20 2.12 -6.43
CA PHE A 23 0.91 3.56 -6.33
C PHE A 23 -0.12 4.01 -7.36
N LEU A 24 -0.01 3.54 -8.61
CA LEU A 24 -0.96 3.85 -9.67
C LEU A 24 -2.38 3.37 -9.33
N PHE A 25 -2.49 2.19 -8.73
CA PHE A 25 -3.77 1.67 -8.26
C PHE A 25 -4.37 2.56 -7.15
N VAL A 26 -3.57 2.98 -6.18
CA VAL A 26 -4.03 3.93 -5.14
C VAL A 26 -4.46 5.26 -5.76
N ASP A 27 -3.69 5.81 -6.71
CA ASP A 27 -4.03 7.06 -7.38
C ASP A 27 -5.34 6.95 -8.18
N TYR A 28 -5.59 5.80 -8.81
CA TYR A 28 -6.87 5.50 -9.45
C TYR A 28 -8.02 5.48 -8.43
N LEU A 29 -7.86 4.80 -7.29
CA LEU A 29 -8.90 4.76 -6.25
C LEU A 29 -9.20 6.14 -5.68
N VAL A 30 -8.17 6.96 -5.44
CA VAL A 30 -8.33 8.33 -4.94
C VAL A 30 -9.21 9.14 -5.90
N LYS A 31 -8.92 9.09 -7.20
CA LYS A 31 -9.70 9.81 -8.22
C LYS A 31 -11.12 9.26 -8.37
N LYS A 32 -11.26 7.93 -8.44
CA LYS A 32 -12.55 7.28 -8.71
C LYS A 32 -13.57 7.48 -7.59
N TYR A 33 -13.12 7.44 -6.34
CA TYR A 33 -13.99 7.47 -5.17
C TYR A 33 -13.86 8.77 -4.35
N GLY A 34 -13.12 9.76 -4.85
CA GLY A 34 -13.00 11.08 -4.21
C GLY A 34 -12.33 11.06 -2.83
N PHE A 35 -11.31 10.20 -2.63
CA PHE A 35 -10.63 10.14 -1.34
C PHE A 35 -9.89 11.45 -1.04
N LEU A 36 -9.94 11.88 0.23
CA LEU A 36 -9.32 13.11 0.69
C LEU A 36 -7.95 12.82 1.30
N LYS A 37 -6.94 13.59 0.88
CA LYS A 37 -5.59 13.51 1.44
C LYS A 37 -5.61 13.94 2.91
N THR A 38 -4.86 13.23 3.75
CA THR A 38 -4.75 13.53 5.18
C THR A 38 -3.32 13.90 5.55
N ASN A 39 -3.18 14.91 6.40
CA ASN A 39 -1.91 15.28 7.01
C ASN A 39 -1.57 14.29 8.13
N ASN A 40 -0.34 13.78 8.15
CA ASN A 40 0.11 12.78 9.11
C ASN A 40 1.65 12.82 9.25
N LYS A 41 2.19 12.13 10.26
CA LYS A 41 3.64 11.96 10.49
C LYS A 41 4.10 10.49 10.35
N LEU A 42 3.33 9.65 9.66
CA LEU A 42 3.46 8.19 9.61
C LEU A 42 4.29 7.69 8.42
N LYS A 43 5.20 8.54 7.89
CA LYS A 43 6.10 8.24 6.77
C LYS A 43 5.38 7.72 5.51
N CYS A 44 4.15 8.17 5.28
CA CYS A 44 3.32 7.81 4.12
C CYS A 44 2.40 8.97 3.70
N ILE A 45 1.96 8.93 2.45
CA ILE A 45 0.78 9.67 2.03
C ILE A 45 -0.43 8.84 2.40
N LEU A 46 -1.36 9.44 3.13
CA LEU A 46 -2.61 8.82 3.52
C LEU A 46 -3.80 9.53 2.90
N TYR A 47 -4.78 8.76 2.46
CA TYR A 47 -6.08 9.27 2.02
C TYR A 47 -7.19 8.53 2.74
N LYS A 48 -8.25 9.26 3.10
CA LYS A 48 -9.45 8.69 3.72
C LYS A 48 -10.64 8.87 2.80
N GLY A 49 -11.49 7.85 2.78
CA GLY A 49 -12.70 7.84 1.98
C GLY A 49 -13.53 6.61 2.30
N ASN A 50 -14.58 6.41 1.52
CA ASN A 50 -15.52 5.33 1.70
C ASN A 50 -15.76 4.63 0.36
N ILE A 51 -15.86 3.31 0.40
CA ILE A 51 -16.25 2.48 -0.75
C ILE A 51 -17.39 1.57 -0.27
N LEU A 52 -18.56 1.64 -0.90
CA LEU A 52 -19.71 0.79 -0.59
C LEU A 52 -20.03 0.76 0.93
N ASN A 53 -20.11 1.92 1.56
CA ASN A 53 -20.34 2.11 3.00
C ASN A 53 -19.25 1.55 3.93
N ASN A 54 -18.07 1.22 3.41
CA ASN A 54 -16.92 0.83 4.22
C ASN A 54 -15.87 1.94 4.27
N ASP A 55 -15.45 2.31 5.47
CA ASP A 55 -14.34 3.25 5.64
C ASP A 55 -13.03 2.61 5.21
N ILE A 56 -12.36 3.28 4.28
CA ILE A 56 -11.09 2.84 3.71
C ILE A 56 -10.02 3.91 3.99
N LEU A 57 -8.86 3.45 4.42
CA LEU A 57 -7.64 4.23 4.49
C LEU A 57 -6.72 3.76 3.36
N LEU A 58 -6.39 4.65 2.42
CA LEU A 58 -5.37 4.38 1.40
C LEU A 58 -4.01 4.87 1.90
N SER A 59 -2.96 4.09 1.67
CA SER A 59 -1.59 4.43 2.02
C SER A 59 -0.65 4.25 0.85
N LYS A 60 0.20 5.25 0.62
CA LYS A 60 1.40 5.17 -0.22
C LYS A 60 2.61 5.44 0.67
N PRO A 61 3.35 4.42 1.13
CA PRO A 61 4.57 4.59 1.91
C PRO A 61 5.54 5.51 1.18
N GLU A 62 6.10 6.51 1.87
CA GLU A 62 7.09 7.43 1.29
C GLU A 62 8.52 6.96 1.58
N THR A 63 8.66 5.78 2.15
CA THR A 63 9.92 5.10 2.40
C THR A 63 10.41 4.38 1.14
N MET A 64 11.68 3.98 1.09
CA MET A 64 12.13 3.02 0.07
C MET A 64 11.32 1.73 0.20
N MET A 65 11.06 1.04 -0.91
CA MET A 65 10.17 -0.14 -0.93
C MET A 65 10.57 -1.23 0.08
N ASN A 66 11.87 -1.43 0.34
CA ASN A 66 12.40 -2.33 1.37
C ASN A 66 12.14 -1.89 2.83
N LEU A 67 11.76 -0.62 3.05
CA LEU A 67 11.44 -0.01 4.34
C LEU A 67 9.93 0.30 4.48
N SER A 68 9.10 -0.18 3.56
CA SER A 68 7.64 0.02 3.59
C SER A 68 6.98 -0.59 4.84
N GLY A 69 7.58 -1.64 5.42
CA GLY A 69 7.10 -2.29 6.64
C GLY A 69 7.02 -1.37 7.86
N GLU A 70 7.92 -0.39 7.99
CA GLU A 70 7.88 0.58 9.08
C GLU A 70 6.63 1.47 8.99
N SER A 71 6.35 2.00 7.80
CA SER A 71 5.19 2.86 7.55
C SER A 71 3.88 2.09 7.77
N VAL A 72 3.79 0.86 7.27
CA VAL A 72 2.61 0.00 7.47
C VAL A 72 2.35 -0.26 8.96
N ARG A 73 3.39 -0.56 9.74
CA ARG A 73 3.28 -0.76 11.20
C ARG A 73 2.79 0.49 11.91
N LEU A 74 3.33 1.66 11.58
CA LEU A 74 2.92 2.94 12.17
C LEU A 74 1.43 3.24 11.89
N VAL A 75 0.99 3.07 10.64
CA VAL A 75 -0.40 3.31 10.24
C VAL A 75 -1.35 2.32 10.93
N LYS A 76 -1.01 1.02 10.92
CA LYS A 76 -1.79 -0.03 11.58
C LYS A 76 -2.02 0.29 13.05
N ASN A 77 -0.95 0.65 13.77
CA ASN A 77 -1.02 0.91 15.20
C ASN A 77 -1.79 2.19 15.52
N PHE A 78 -1.54 3.27 14.77
CA PHE A 78 -2.23 4.55 14.98
C PHE A 78 -3.75 4.43 14.77
N TYR A 79 -4.16 3.72 13.73
CA TYR A 79 -5.58 3.54 13.37
C TYR A 79 -6.23 2.27 13.95
N LYS A 80 -5.47 1.49 14.73
CA LYS A 80 -5.92 0.22 15.35
C LYS A 80 -6.54 -0.76 14.34
N ILE A 81 -5.93 -0.89 13.17
CA ILE A 81 -6.44 -1.71 12.07
C ILE A 81 -6.05 -3.18 12.29
N LYS A 82 -7.02 -4.10 12.22
CA LYS A 82 -6.76 -5.54 12.32
C LYS A 82 -6.01 -6.05 11.09
N GLN A 83 -5.17 -7.06 11.27
CA GLN A 83 -4.35 -7.64 10.18
C GLN A 83 -5.20 -8.13 9.00
N GLU A 84 -6.35 -8.74 9.28
CA GLU A 84 -7.32 -9.23 8.28
C GLU A 84 -7.92 -8.13 7.39
N ASN A 85 -7.83 -6.87 7.83
CA ASN A 85 -8.36 -5.71 7.11
C ASN A 85 -7.28 -4.95 6.32
N ILE A 86 -6.08 -5.52 6.19
CA ILE A 86 -4.95 -4.90 5.49
C ILE A 86 -4.74 -5.60 4.15
N PHE A 87 -4.77 -4.81 3.08
CA PHE A 87 -4.53 -5.25 1.71
C PHE A 87 -3.32 -4.51 1.16
N VAL A 88 -2.40 -5.24 0.54
CA VAL A 88 -1.19 -4.67 -0.07
C VAL A 88 -1.23 -4.94 -1.56
N PHE A 89 -1.03 -3.89 -2.35
CA PHE A 89 -1.04 -3.90 -3.81
C PHE A 89 0.37 -3.59 -4.31
N HIS A 90 0.95 -4.51 -5.06
CA HIS A 90 2.28 -4.38 -5.67
C HIS A 90 2.33 -5.17 -6.98
N ASP A 91 3.33 -4.91 -7.80
CA ASP A 91 3.63 -5.71 -8.98
C ASP A 91 4.29 -7.04 -8.60
N GLU A 92 4.07 -8.07 -9.42
CA GLU A 92 4.72 -9.36 -9.31
C GLU A 92 5.46 -9.63 -10.62
N LEU A 93 6.77 -9.85 -10.56
CA LEU A 93 7.61 -10.01 -11.74
C LEU A 93 7.29 -11.30 -12.50
N ASP A 94 6.80 -12.31 -11.78
CA ASP A 94 6.49 -13.63 -12.31
C ASP A 94 5.06 -13.76 -12.84
N LEU A 95 4.27 -12.68 -12.86
CA LEU A 95 2.93 -12.67 -13.44
C LEU A 95 2.94 -12.09 -14.85
N ASP A 96 2.28 -12.79 -15.78
CA ASP A 96 1.99 -12.25 -17.10
C ASP A 96 1.22 -10.92 -16.98
N ILE A 97 1.48 -10.02 -17.93
CA ILE A 97 0.80 -8.72 -18.00
C ILE A 97 -0.71 -8.91 -18.01
N GLY A 98 -1.42 -8.19 -17.12
CA GLY A 98 -2.87 -8.25 -17.01
C GLY A 98 -3.40 -9.32 -16.06
N LYS A 99 -2.55 -10.19 -15.50
CA LYS A 99 -2.97 -11.15 -14.46
C LYS A 99 -2.93 -10.52 -13.07
N ILE A 100 -3.95 -10.83 -12.28
CA ILE A 100 -4.06 -10.44 -10.86
C ILE A 100 -4.04 -11.72 -10.02
N LYS A 101 -3.21 -11.73 -8.98
CA LYS A 101 -3.13 -12.84 -8.02
C LYS A 101 -3.46 -12.32 -6.63
N PHE A 102 -4.38 -12.99 -5.95
CA PHE A 102 -4.66 -12.75 -4.53
C PHE A 102 -3.88 -13.75 -3.69
N LYS A 103 -3.18 -13.27 -2.66
CA LYS A 103 -2.45 -14.10 -1.72
C LYS A 103 -2.88 -13.72 -0.30
N PHE A 104 -3.44 -14.69 0.44
CA PHE A 104 -3.81 -14.52 1.84
C PHE A 104 -2.71 -15.08 2.72
N GLY A 105 -2.01 -14.21 3.44
CA GLY A 105 -0.84 -14.60 4.21
C GLY A 105 0.31 -15.13 3.36
N GLY A 106 1.44 -15.37 3.99
CA GLY A 106 2.66 -15.83 3.33
C GLY A 106 3.87 -15.18 3.96
N GLY A 107 4.69 -16.01 4.62
CA GLY A 107 6.03 -15.61 5.01
C GLY A 107 6.82 -15.10 3.81
N SER A 108 7.76 -14.20 4.10
CA SER A 108 8.69 -13.58 3.16
C SER A 108 9.25 -14.63 2.20
N ALA A 109 8.76 -14.64 0.96
CA ALA A 109 9.37 -15.43 -0.11
C ALA A 109 10.68 -14.75 -0.53
N GLY A 110 11.69 -14.79 0.34
CA GLY A 110 13.05 -14.34 0.05
C GLY A 110 13.38 -12.86 0.29
N HIS A 111 12.44 -12.02 0.74
CA HIS A 111 12.76 -10.63 1.11
C HIS A 111 13.25 -10.53 2.57
N ASN A 112 14.54 -10.25 2.73
CA ASN A 112 15.24 -9.95 4.01
C ASN A 112 14.79 -8.61 4.63
N GLY A 113 13.49 -8.40 4.83
CA GLY A 113 12.92 -7.19 5.47
C GLY A 113 12.18 -7.46 6.79
N ILE A 114 11.97 -8.73 7.16
CA ILE A 114 11.36 -9.11 8.44
C ILE A 114 12.32 -10.03 9.17
N LYS A 115 13.44 -9.46 9.60
CA LYS A 115 14.22 -10.00 10.70
C LYS A 115 14.52 -8.86 11.67
N LYS A 116 14.05 -9.10 12.90
CA LYS A 116 14.51 -8.59 14.20
C LYS A 116 13.70 -7.45 14.85
N HIS A 117 13.12 -7.87 15.97
CA HIS A 117 12.67 -7.20 17.19
C HIS A 117 11.40 -6.32 17.13
#